data_AF-W6UWI2-F1
#
_entry.id   AF-W6UWI2-F1
#
_cell.length_a   1.000
_cell.length_b   1.000
_cell.length_c   1.000
_cell.angle_alpha   90.00
_cell.angle_beta   90.00
_cell.angle_gamma   90.00
#
_symmetry.space_group_name_H-M   'P 1'
#
loop_
_entity.id
_entity.type
_entity.pdbx_description
1 polymer ?
#
loop_
_entity_poly.entity_id
_entity_poly.type
_entity_poly.pdbx_seq_one_letter_code
_entity_poly.pdbx_strand_id
1 'polypeptide(L)'
;MLDLIKAVGIVFALSFISSSFSTFVIRERKCGFMAMQLLAGQNRVVYWGMSYLWDFLSIIIPITIIVIVFIIFNEQAYIGKDHVGAFIVLMLTYGLAITPLMYCFTFAFRVPSVAFVTLLAINIIVATVTAVIFYTLDLISYENPNIKPVVQVLEKVFLIFPQFAFCRGFYELAKRHTLNQQGLQQLVGAYGIFGWGVMTAKLVALLIEAVVFSGLVLLISYTSGANTCEKCKKRRWKKAELAMAGTLGGDSKPVVSEDVMEEIGRVENFLYHGSSLDRCDSTWSKSTKLDPPGQQ
;
A
#
# COMPACT_ATOMS: atom_id res chain seq x y z
N MET A 1 2.60 -29.11 -9.14
CA MET A 1 3.67 -28.16 -9.55
C MET A 1 3.14 -27.09 -10.50
N LEU A 2 2.50 -27.43 -11.62
CA LEU A 2 1.96 -26.44 -12.59
C LEU A 2 1.10 -25.35 -11.94
N ASP A 3 0.25 -25.70 -10.96
CA ASP A 3 -0.61 -24.74 -10.26
C ASP A 3 0.18 -23.69 -9.47
N LEU A 4 1.36 -24.02 -8.97
CA LEU A 4 2.26 -23.05 -8.32
C LEU A 4 2.85 -22.07 -9.33
N ILE A 5 3.15 -22.55 -10.54
CA ILE A 5 3.62 -21.70 -11.64
C ILE A 5 2.51 -20.74 -12.08
N LYS A 6 1.25 -21.22 -12.17
CA LYS A 6 0.06 -20.38 -12.38
C LYS A 6 -0.08 -19.31 -11.29
N ALA A 7 0.02 -19.70 -10.01
CA ALA A 7 -0.08 -18.79 -8.86
C ALA A 7 1.00 -17.69 -8.90
N VAL A 8 2.28 -18.07 -9.08
CA VAL A 8 3.41 -17.14 -9.17
C VAL A 8 3.28 -16.22 -10.39
N GLY A 9 2.78 -16.71 -11.52
CA GLY A 9 2.50 -15.90 -12.71
C GLY A 9 1.43 -14.82 -12.46
N ILE A 10 0.37 -15.14 -11.71
CA ILE A 10 -0.64 -14.16 -11.28
C ILE A 10 -0.04 -13.13 -10.33
N VAL A 11 0.75 -13.57 -9.34
CA VAL A 11 1.43 -12.64 -8.41
C VAL A 11 2.38 -11.71 -9.17
N PHE A 12 3.12 -12.21 -10.17
CA PHE A 12 3.96 -11.39 -11.04
C PHE A 12 3.16 -10.30 -11.77
N ALA A 13 2.05 -10.67 -12.41
CA ALA A 13 1.18 -9.73 -13.12
C ALA A 13 0.63 -8.64 -12.17
N LEU A 14 0.03 -9.05 -11.04
CA LEU A 14 -0.54 -8.11 -10.05
C LEU A 14 0.54 -7.25 -9.36
N SER A 15 1.76 -7.77 -9.20
CA SER A 15 2.90 -7.01 -8.66
C SER A 15 3.39 -5.92 -9.61
N PHE A 16 3.38 -6.18 -10.93
CA PHE A 16 3.72 -5.19 -11.95
C PHE A 16 2.76 -3.99 -11.89
N ILE A 17 1.46 -4.28 -11.82
CA ILE A 17 0.39 -3.28 -11.69
C ILE A 17 0.54 -2.48 -10.39
N SER A 18 0.69 -3.16 -9.25
CA SER A 18 0.81 -2.52 -7.93
C SER A 18 2.08 -1.65 -7.81
N SER A 19 3.17 -2.06 -8.46
CA SER A 19 4.41 -1.26 -8.55
C SER A 19 4.23 0.00 -9.39
N SER A 20 3.39 -0.07 -10.44
CA SER A 20 3.02 1.10 -11.25
C SER A 20 2.34 2.16 -10.38
N PHE A 21 1.26 1.83 -9.68
CA PHE A 21 0.54 2.77 -8.79
C PHE A 21 1.45 3.36 -7.69
N SER A 22 2.27 2.51 -7.06
CA SER A 22 3.30 2.93 -6.10
C SER A 22 4.27 3.99 -6.66
N THR A 23 4.57 3.92 -7.97
CA THR A 23 5.43 4.87 -8.67
C THR A 23 4.76 6.23 -8.89
N PHE A 24 3.44 6.24 -9.11
CA PHE A 24 2.65 7.49 -9.15
C PHE A 24 2.63 8.20 -7.79
N VAL A 25 2.41 7.47 -6.68
CA VAL A 25 2.47 8.04 -5.31
C VAL A 25 3.85 8.64 -4.98
N ILE A 26 4.95 8.05 -5.47
CA ILE A 26 6.29 8.66 -5.33
C ILE A 26 6.41 9.94 -6.16
N ARG A 27 5.81 10.00 -7.36
CA ARG A 27 5.80 11.20 -8.22
C ARG A 27 4.99 12.33 -7.59
N GLU A 28 3.79 12.07 -7.09
CA GLU A 28 2.93 13.07 -6.43
C GLU A 28 3.63 13.72 -5.22
N ARG A 29 4.30 12.91 -4.40
CA ARG A 29 5.09 13.42 -3.26
C ARG A 29 6.29 14.25 -3.67
N LYS A 30 6.88 14.04 -4.86
CA LYS A 30 7.92 14.92 -5.42
C LYS A 30 7.37 16.26 -5.92
N CYS A 31 6.20 16.23 -6.55
CA CYS A 31 5.52 17.44 -7.05
C CYS A 31 4.90 18.27 -5.92
N GLY A 32 4.86 17.76 -4.68
CA GLY A 32 4.25 18.45 -3.55
C GLY A 32 2.72 18.45 -3.59
N PHE A 33 2.09 17.64 -4.45
CA PHE A 33 0.64 17.65 -4.70
C PHE A 33 -0.18 17.41 -3.42
N MET A 34 0.26 16.44 -2.60
CA MET A 34 -0.32 16.17 -1.27
C MET A 34 -0.29 17.41 -0.35
N ALA A 35 0.74 18.24 -0.43
CA ALA A 35 0.83 19.47 0.37
C ALA A 35 -0.15 20.54 -0.17
N MET A 36 -0.27 20.68 -1.49
CA MET A 36 -1.24 21.58 -2.13
C MET A 36 -2.69 21.23 -1.76
N GLN A 37 -3.04 19.94 -1.74
CA GLN A 37 -4.38 19.50 -1.32
C GLN A 37 -4.64 19.76 0.17
N LEU A 38 -3.63 19.59 1.03
CA LEU A 38 -3.76 19.89 2.46
C LEU A 38 -3.92 21.40 2.72
N LEU A 39 -3.30 22.26 1.90
CA LEU A 39 -3.49 23.72 1.94
C LEU A 39 -4.90 24.13 1.50
N ALA A 40 -5.53 23.36 0.60
CA ALA A 40 -6.95 23.51 0.26
C ALA A 40 -7.92 23.01 1.36
N GLY A 41 -7.41 22.67 2.55
CA GLY A 41 -8.21 22.23 3.70
C GLY A 41 -8.53 20.73 3.72
N GLN A 42 -8.02 19.93 2.78
CA GLN A 42 -8.35 18.51 2.69
C GLN A 42 -7.65 17.69 3.77
N ASN A 43 -8.42 16.89 4.54
CA ASN A 43 -7.86 16.01 5.56
C ASN A 43 -6.99 14.89 4.93
N ARG A 44 -5.80 14.67 5.52
CA ARG A 44 -4.82 13.63 5.16
C ARG A 44 -5.43 12.22 5.05
N VAL A 45 -6.40 11.88 5.90
CA VAL A 45 -7.09 10.57 5.84
C VAL A 45 -7.88 10.42 4.54
N VAL A 46 -8.56 11.48 4.08
CA VAL A 46 -9.38 11.45 2.87
C VAL A 46 -8.51 11.35 1.62
N TYR A 47 -7.32 11.98 1.61
CA TYR A 47 -6.34 11.80 0.53
C TYR A 47 -5.96 10.32 0.36
N TRP A 48 -5.43 9.68 1.41
CA TRP A 48 -5.02 8.26 1.33
C TRP A 48 -6.19 7.32 1.07
N GLY A 49 -7.37 7.60 1.64
CA GLY A 49 -8.59 6.83 1.38
C GLY A 49 -9.01 6.89 -0.10
N MET A 50 -8.94 8.06 -0.72
CA MET A 50 -9.26 8.22 -2.15
C MET A 50 -8.21 7.58 -3.06
N SER A 51 -6.91 7.74 -2.77
CA SER A 51 -5.85 7.04 -3.51
C SER A 51 -6.02 5.52 -3.44
N TYR A 52 -6.32 4.98 -2.25
CA TYR A 52 -6.53 3.55 -2.06
C TYR A 52 -7.80 3.04 -2.77
N LEU A 53 -8.89 3.80 -2.73
CA LEU A 53 -10.12 3.46 -3.47
C LEU A 53 -9.89 3.46 -4.99
N TRP A 54 -9.15 4.45 -5.49
CA TRP A 54 -8.79 4.53 -6.91
C TRP A 54 -7.93 3.35 -7.36
N ASP A 55 -6.90 3.00 -6.60
CA ASP A 55 -6.05 1.84 -6.89
C ASP A 55 -6.84 0.53 -6.80
N PHE A 56 -7.73 0.38 -5.82
CA PHE A 56 -8.60 -0.80 -5.71
C PHE A 56 -9.50 -0.96 -6.94
N LEU A 57 -10.19 0.09 -7.38
CA LEU A 57 -10.99 0.08 -8.61
C LEU A 57 -10.14 -0.24 -9.84
N SER A 58 -8.92 0.30 -9.90
CA SER A 58 -7.97 0.06 -10.99
C SER A 58 -7.40 -1.37 -10.99
N ILE A 59 -7.36 -2.05 -9.85
CA ILE A 59 -6.94 -3.46 -9.68
C ILE A 59 -8.05 -4.44 -10.08
N ILE A 60 -9.33 -4.05 -10.04
CA ILE A 60 -10.44 -4.92 -10.51
C ILE A 60 -10.29 -5.22 -12.01
N ILE A 61 -9.88 -4.26 -12.83
CA ILE A 61 -9.71 -4.40 -14.28
C ILE A 61 -8.73 -5.53 -14.67
N PRO A 62 -7.49 -5.60 -14.16
CA PRO A 62 -6.59 -6.72 -14.45
C PRO A 62 -7.04 -8.03 -13.81
N ILE A 63 -7.73 -8.01 -12.66
CA ILE A 63 -8.31 -9.23 -12.07
C ILE A 63 -9.38 -9.82 -13.01
N THR A 64 -10.28 -9.01 -13.57
CA THR A 64 -11.28 -9.53 -14.52
C THR A 64 -10.64 -10.04 -15.81
N ILE A 65 -9.59 -9.40 -16.31
CA ILE A 65 -8.80 -9.93 -17.45
C ILE A 65 -8.20 -11.30 -17.12
N ILE A 66 -7.58 -11.48 -15.95
CA ILE A 66 -7.03 -12.78 -15.53
C ILE A 66 -8.15 -13.84 -15.46
N VAL A 67 -9.30 -13.51 -14.87
CA VAL A 67 -10.46 -14.44 -14.80
C VAL A 67 -10.95 -14.82 -16.20
N ILE A 68 -11.06 -13.86 -17.13
CA ILE A 68 -11.44 -14.12 -18.53
C ILE A 68 -10.44 -15.05 -19.23
N VAL A 69 -9.13 -14.84 -19.03
CA VAL A 69 -8.08 -15.72 -19.58
C VAL A 69 -8.25 -17.15 -19.08
N PHE A 70 -8.45 -17.35 -17.78
CA PHE A 70 -8.70 -18.69 -17.23
C PHE A 70 -9.99 -19.33 -17.80
N ILE A 71 -11.04 -18.53 -18.05
CA ILE A 71 -12.31 -18.99 -18.66
C ILE A 71 -12.09 -19.49 -20.09
N ILE A 72 -11.31 -18.76 -20.90
CA ILE A 72 -10.96 -19.15 -22.27
C ILE A 72 -10.18 -20.47 -22.29
N PHE A 73 -9.27 -20.68 -21.33
CA PHE A 73 -8.54 -21.94 -21.17
C PHE A 73 -9.33 -23.07 -20.48
N ASN A 74 -10.59 -22.82 -20.08
CA ASN A 74 -11.52 -23.79 -19.49
C ASN A 74 -10.94 -24.58 -18.29
N GLU A 75 -10.18 -23.88 -17.43
CA GLU A 75 -9.50 -24.46 -16.27
C GLU A 75 -10.50 -24.76 -15.13
N GLN A 76 -11.14 -25.94 -15.19
CA GLN A 76 -12.18 -26.37 -14.25
C GLN A 76 -11.76 -26.36 -12.77
N ALA A 77 -10.45 -26.44 -12.49
CA ALA A 77 -9.89 -26.30 -11.14
C ALA A 77 -10.21 -24.96 -10.46
N TYR A 78 -10.40 -23.90 -11.24
CA TYR A 78 -10.68 -22.55 -10.75
C TYR A 78 -12.06 -22.05 -11.20
N ILE A 79 -12.61 -22.59 -12.30
CA ILE A 79 -13.87 -22.15 -12.93
C ILE A 79 -15.04 -23.13 -12.73
N GLY A 80 -14.84 -24.23 -12.00
CA GLY A 80 -15.96 -25.05 -11.51
C GLY A 80 -16.97 -24.22 -10.72
N LYS A 81 -18.27 -24.48 -10.90
CA LYS A 81 -19.40 -23.66 -10.41
C LYS A 81 -19.26 -23.22 -8.94
N ASP A 82 -18.72 -24.08 -8.09
CA ASP A 82 -18.56 -23.82 -6.64
C ASP A 82 -17.23 -23.11 -6.30
N HIS A 83 -16.22 -23.20 -7.17
CA HIS A 83 -14.85 -22.69 -6.93
C HIS A 83 -14.63 -21.25 -7.42
N VAL A 84 -15.38 -20.79 -8.44
CA VAL A 84 -15.17 -19.46 -9.07
C VAL A 84 -15.24 -18.31 -8.07
N GLY A 85 -16.23 -18.34 -7.17
CA GLY A 85 -16.41 -17.30 -6.16
C GLY A 85 -15.22 -17.21 -5.21
N ALA A 86 -14.69 -18.35 -4.76
CA ALA A 86 -13.53 -18.39 -3.86
C ALA A 86 -12.25 -17.91 -4.57
N PHE A 87 -12.09 -18.22 -5.85
CA PHE A 87 -10.99 -17.74 -6.70
C PHE A 87 -11.00 -16.21 -6.87
N ILE A 88 -12.15 -15.64 -7.23
CA ILE A 88 -12.32 -14.18 -7.39
C ILE A 88 -12.08 -13.46 -6.06
N VAL A 89 -12.65 -13.94 -4.96
CA VAL A 89 -12.49 -13.33 -3.63
C VAL A 89 -11.03 -13.39 -3.16
N LEU A 90 -10.29 -14.46 -3.48
CA LEU A 90 -8.85 -14.54 -3.18
C LEU A 90 -8.03 -13.48 -3.94
N MET A 91 -8.31 -13.27 -5.23
CA MET A 91 -7.64 -12.23 -6.02
C MET A 91 -7.96 -10.82 -5.51
N LEU A 92 -9.23 -10.55 -5.21
CA LEU A 92 -9.67 -9.25 -4.71
C LEU A 92 -9.06 -8.93 -3.33
N THR A 93 -9.08 -9.88 -2.40
CA THR A 93 -8.48 -9.70 -1.06
C THR A 93 -6.95 -9.55 -1.13
N TYR A 94 -6.28 -10.29 -2.02
CA TYR A 94 -4.84 -10.09 -2.26
C TYR A 94 -4.52 -8.71 -2.86
N GLY A 95 -5.26 -8.27 -3.88
CA GLY A 95 -5.11 -6.93 -4.48
C GLY A 95 -5.35 -5.78 -3.48
N LEU A 96 -6.30 -6.00 -2.57
CA LEU A 96 -6.65 -5.09 -1.49
C LEU A 96 -5.53 -5.03 -0.41
N ALA A 97 -4.84 -6.14 -0.15
CA ALA A 97 -3.74 -6.23 0.84
C ALA A 97 -2.36 -5.81 0.30
N ILE A 98 -2.04 -6.07 -0.97
CA ILE A 98 -0.72 -5.76 -1.56
C ILE A 98 -0.51 -4.25 -1.74
N THR A 99 -1.57 -3.49 -2.05
CA THR A 99 -1.51 -2.04 -2.27
C THR A 99 -0.98 -1.24 -1.06
N PRO A 100 -1.54 -1.38 0.16
CA PRO A 100 -1.04 -0.64 1.33
C PRO A 100 0.35 -1.14 1.77
N LEU A 101 0.67 -2.43 1.59
CA LEU A 101 2.01 -2.95 1.83
C LEU A 101 3.04 -2.24 0.94
N MET A 102 2.73 -2.08 -0.35
CA MET A 102 3.60 -1.39 -1.31
C MET A 102 3.75 0.10 -0.95
N TYR A 103 2.66 0.76 -0.56
CA TYR A 103 2.68 2.15 -0.08
C TYR A 103 3.64 2.34 1.11
N CYS A 104 3.66 1.42 2.09
CA CYS A 104 4.64 1.44 3.19
C CYS A 104 6.10 1.48 2.68
N PHE A 105 6.43 0.65 1.68
CA PHE A 105 7.78 0.67 1.10
C PHE A 105 8.09 1.93 0.29
N THR A 106 7.09 2.60 -0.33
CA THR A 106 7.35 3.83 -1.10
C THR A 106 8.04 4.93 -0.29
N PHE A 107 7.87 4.99 1.04
CA PHE A 107 8.50 5.99 1.90
C PHE A 107 10.03 5.86 1.98
N ALA A 108 10.59 4.69 1.70
CA ALA A 108 12.04 4.47 1.64
C ALA A 108 12.68 5.06 0.36
N PHE A 109 11.91 5.22 -0.72
CA PHE A 109 12.46 5.54 -2.04
C PHE A 109 12.32 7.02 -2.43
N ARG A 110 13.43 7.59 -2.93
CA ARG A 110 13.48 8.96 -3.49
C ARG A 110 13.41 9.03 -5.01
N VAL A 111 13.49 7.92 -5.74
CA VAL A 111 13.54 7.90 -7.21
C VAL A 111 12.47 6.94 -7.74
N PRO A 112 11.47 7.41 -8.51
CA PRO A 112 10.35 6.58 -8.95
C PRO A 112 10.78 5.37 -9.80
N SER A 113 11.71 5.56 -10.75
CA SER A 113 12.19 4.47 -11.63
C SER A 113 12.93 3.37 -10.86
N VAL A 114 13.78 3.74 -9.89
CA VAL A 114 14.45 2.77 -9.02
C VAL A 114 13.41 2.03 -8.17
N ALA A 115 12.45 2.75 -7.58
CA ALA A 115 11.39 2.15 -6.78
C ALA A 115 10.57 1.12 -7.57
N PHE A 116 10.16 1.45 -8.80
CA PHE A 116 9.39 0.54 -9.65
C PHE A 116 10.08 -0.82 -9.81
N VAL A 117 11.37 -0.81 -10.19
CA VAL A 117 12.15 -2.03 -10.43
C VAL A 117 12.43 -2.77 -9.12
N THR A 118 12.78 -2.07 -8.03
CA THR A 118 13.08 -2.72 -6.75
C THR A 118 11.85 -3.31 -6.07
N LEU A 119 10.71 -2.61 -6.09
CA LEU A 119 9.46 -3.12 -5.50
C LEU A 119 8.93 -4.33 -6.27
N LEU A 120 9.03 -4.28 -7.61
CA LEU A 120 8.70 -5.42 -8.46
C LEU A 120 9.61 -6.62 -8.16
N ALA A 121 10.93 -6.41 -8.10
CA ALA A 121 11.88 -7.48 -7.80
C ALA A 121 11.67 -8.10 -6.41
N ILE A 122 11.45 -7.28 -5.37
CA ILE A 122 11.18 -7.76 -4.01
C ILE A 122 9.91 -8.62 -3.98
N ASN A 123 8.81 -8.18 -4.60
CA ASN A 123 7.58 -8.98 -4.66
C ASN A 123 7.77 -10.32 -5.35
N ILE A 124 8.51 -10.36 -6.46
CA ILE A 124 8.77 -11.60 -7.21
C ILE A 124 9.64 -12.56 -6.38
N ILE A 125 10.67 -12.05 -5.71
CA ILE A 125 11.52 -12.85 -4.82
C ILE A 125 10.70 -13.41 -3.66
N VAL A 126 9.89 -12.58 -2.99
CA VAL A 126 9.00 -13.04 -1.91
C VAL A 126 8.01 -14.09 -2.43
N ALA A 127 7.38 -13.88 -3.59
CA ALA A 127 6.41 -14.81 -4.17
C ALA A 127 7.03 -16.17 -4.55
N THR A 128 8.21 -16.17 -5.16
CA THR A 128 8.92 -17.39 -5.56
C THR A 128 9.48 -18.15 -4.36
N VAL A 129 10.14 -17.45 -3.43
CA VAL A 129 10.67 -18.06 -2.20
C VAL A 129 9.55 -18.65 -1.35
N THR A 130 8.45 -17.93 -1.14
CA THR A 130 7.29 -18.46 -0.39
C THR A 130 6.66 -19.67 -1.07
N ALA A 131 6.50 -19.64 -2.41
CA ALA A 131 5.97 -20.76 -3.17
C ALA A 131 6.83 -22.04 -3.07
N VAL A 132 8.16 -21.91 -3.15
CA VAL A 132 9.08 -23.04 -2.99
C VAL A 132 9.04 -23.56 -1.55
N ILE A 133 9.08 -22.68 -0.54
CA ILE A 133 9.05 -23.06 0.88
C ILE A 133 7.83 -23.93 1.19
N PHE A 134 6.61 -23.46 0.89
CA PHE A 134 5.43 -24.25 1.26
C PHE A 134 5.27 -25.52 0.42
N TYR A 135 5.71 -25.54 -0.84
CA TYR A 135 5.67 -26.75 -1.65
C TYR A 135 6.56 -27.85 -1.04
N THR A 136 7.78 -27.50 -0.66
CA THR A 136 8.70 -28.43 0.03
C THR A 136 8.14 -28.86 1.39
N LEU A 137 7.49 -27.97 2.15
CA LEU A 137 6.83 -28.33 3.40
C LEU A 137 5.64 -29.29 3.22
N ASP A 138 4.81 -29.11 2.19
CA ASP A 138 3.68 -30.02 1.89
C ASP A 138 4.18 -31.42 1.47
N LEU A 139 5.28 -31.49 0.70
CA LEU A 139 5.94 -32.75 0.34
C LEU A 139 6.50 -33.49 1.57
N ILE A 140 7.29 -32.81 2.41
CA ILE A 140 7.86 -33.40 3.63
C ILE A 140 6.75 -33.85 4.60
N SER A 141 5.65 -33.08 4.69
CA SER A 141 4.48 -33.38 5.50
C SER A 141 3.66 -34.59 4.99
N TYR A 142 3.76 -34.90 3.70
CA TYR A 142 3.16 -36.09 3.10
C TYR A 142 3.95 -37.35 3.49
N GLU A 143 5.28 -37.29 3.40
CA GLU A 143 6.17 -38.42 3.78
C GLU A 143 6.21 -38.66 5.30
N ASN A 144 6.24 -37.59 6.10
CA ASN A 144 6.49 -37.67 7.54
C ASN A 144 5.35 -37.03 8.36
N PRO A 145 4.36 -37.81 8.83
CA PRO A 145 3.20 -37.27 9.55
C PRO A 145 3.57 -36.58 10.88
N ASN A 146 4.71 -36.91 11.48
CA ASN A 146 5.21 -36.29 12.72
C ASN A 146 5.54 -34.80 12.56
N ILE A 147 5.78 -34.32 11.32
CA ILE A 147 6.21 -32.94 11.04
C ILE A 147 4.98 -32.02 10.78
N LYS A 148 3.79 -32.60 10.55
CA LYS A 148 2.51 -31.89 10.35
C LYS A 148 2.24 -30.73 11.35
N PRO A 149 2.37 -30.89 12.68
CA PRO A 149 2.12 -29.77 13.60
C PRO A 149 3.12 -28.61 13.43
N VAL A 150 4.38 -28.90 13.10
CA VAL A 150 5.41 -27.88 12.84
C VAL A 150 5.07 -27.10 11.57
N VAL A 151 4.66 -27.79 10.50
CA VAL A 151 4.20 -27.15 9.26
C VAL A 151 2.99 -26.26 9.51
N GLN A 152 2.01 -26.70 10.30
CA GLN A 152 0.83 -25.89 10.64
C GLN A 152 1.18 -24.62 11.42
N VAL A 153 2.10 -24.67 12.37
CA VAL A 153 2.59 -23.46 13.08
C VAL A 153 3.33 -22.53 12.12
N LEU A 154 4.21 -23.10 11.28
CA LEU A 154 5.00 -22.33 10.32
C LEU A 154 4.12 -21.64 9.26
N GLU A 155 3.04 -22.30 8.82
CA GLU A 155 1.99 -21.72 7.97
C GLU A 155 1.22 -20.57 8.62
N LYS A 156 1.11 -20.54 9.95
CA LYS A 156 0.48 -19.43 10.69
C LYS A 156 1.43 -18.26 10.85
N VAL A 157 2.73 -18.50 10.96
CA VAL A 157 3.77 -17.46 11.03
C VAL A 157 3.99 -16.80 9.67
N PHE A 158 4.18 -17.57 8.59
CA PHE A 158 4.34 -17.02 7.24
C PHE A 158 3.07 -16.39 6.66
N LEU A 159 1.92 -16.59 7.32
CA LEU A 159 0.64 -16.04 6.91
C LEU A 159 0.68 -14.50 6.79
N ILE A 160 1.49 -13.83 7.62
CA ILE A 160 1.72 -12.37 7.66
C ILE A 160 2.21 -11.74 6.33
N PHE A 161 2.61 -12.55 5.35
CA PHE A 161 2.98 -12.10 4.02
C PHE A 161 1.81 -12.36 3.05
N PRO A 162 1.21 -11.31 2.45
CA PRO A 162 0.02 -11.50 1.60
C PRO A 162 0.32 -12.35 0.36
N GLN A 163 1.56 -12.34 -0.13
CA GLN A 163 2.02 -13.22 -1.22
C GLN A 163 1.96 -14.70 -0.81
N PHE A 164 2.35 -15.05 0.42
CA PHE A 164 2.27 -16.41 0.94
C PHE A 164 0.81 -16.84 1.13
N ALA A 165 -0.01 -15.99 1.74
CA ALA A 165 -1.43 -16.27 1.96
C ALA A 165 -2.19 -16.50 0.64
N PHE A 166 -1.91 -15.68 -0.40
CA PHE A 166 -2.44 -15.87 -1.75
C PHE A 166 -1.98 -17.20 -2.36
N CYS A 167 -0.67 -17.47 -2.43
CA CYS A 167 -0.16 -18.68 -3.08
C CYS A 167 -0.63 -19.96 -2.36
N ARG A 168 -0.75 -19.96 -1.02
CA ARG A 168 -1.30 -21.09 -0.26
C ARG A 168 -2.80 -21.27 -0.51
N GLY A 169 -3.59 -20.20 -0.56
CA GLY A 169 -5.02 -20.25 -0.90
C GLY A 169 -5.27 -20.75 -2.32
N PHE A 170 -4.46 -20.31 -3.29
CA PHE A 170 -4.53 -20.77 -4.68
C PHE A 170 -4.21 -22.27 -4.79
N TYR A 171 -3.13 -22.73 -4.13
CA TYR A 171 -2.76 -24.14 -4.12
C TYR A 171 -3.84 -25.03 -3.48
N GLU A 172 -4.48 -24.56 -2.41
CA GLU A 172 -5.52 -25.30 -1.70
C GLU A 172 -6.81 -25.45 -2.54
N LEU A 173 -7.14 -24.45 -3.37
CA LEU A 173 -8.20 -24.58 -4.39
C LEU A 173 -7.87 -25.68 -5.41
N ALA A 174 -6.66 -25.66 -5.96
CA ALA A 174 -6.21 -26.66 -6.93
C ALA A 174 -6.23 -28.09 -6.34
N LYS A 175 -5.69 -28.26 -5.12
CA LYS A 175 -5.63 -29.51 -4.38
C LYS A 175 -7.02 -30.10 -4.14
N ARG A 176 -7.99 -29.27 -3.74
CA ARG A 176 -9.39 -29.68 -3.56
C ARG A 176 -10.06 -30.13 -4.86
N HIS A 177 -9.78 -29.47 -5.99
CA HIS A 177 -10.31 -29.92 -7.28
C HIS A 177 -9.76 -31.30 -7.66
N THR A 178 -8.46 -31.54 -7.52
CA THR A 178 -7.85 -32.86 -7.79
C THR A 178 -8.45 -33.95 -6.91
N LEU A 179 -8.65 -33.70 -5.61
CA LEU A 179 -9.26 -34.66 -4.69
C LEU A 179 -10.72 -34.97 -5.05
N ASN A 180 -11.50 -33.94 -5.45
CA ASN A 180 -12.87 -34.13 -5.92
C ASN A 180 -12.92 -34.96 -7.22
N GLN A 181 -12.02 -34.70 -8.18
CA GLN A 181 -11.94 -35.45 -9.43
C GLN A 181 -11.57 -36.93 -9.22
N GLN A 182 -10.72 -37.22 -8.22
CA GLN A 182 -10.34 -38.59 -7.87
C GLN A 182 -11.42 -39.34 -7.05
N GLY A 183 -12.52 -38.69 -6.68
CA GLY A 183 -13.59 -39.29 -5.88
C GLY A 183 -13.31 -39.36 -4.38
N LEU A 184 -12.19 -38.81 -3.89
CA LEU A 184 -11.84 -38.76 -2.46
C LEU A 184 -12.56 -37.62 -1.71
N GLN A 185 -13.84 -37.40 -2.01
CA GLN A 185 -14.68 -36.40 -1.36
C GLN A 185 -14.74 -36.59 0.17
N GLN A 186 -14.62 -37.83 0.66
CA GLN A 186 -14.54 -38.14 2.09
C GLN A 186 -13.33 -37.50 2.79
N LEU A 187 -12.22 -37.23 2.09
CA LEU A 187 -11.05 -36.54 2.67
C LEU A 187 -11.19 -35.01 2.71
N VAL A 188 -12.08 -34.44 1.91
CA VAL A 188 -12.34 -32.98 1.89
C VAL A 188 -13.18 -32.55 3.10
N GLY A 189 -13.90 -33.50 3.72
CA GLY A 189 -14.79 -33.27 4.85
C GLY A 189 -16.08 -32.55 4.44
N ALA A 190 -17.11 -32.59 5.30
CA ALA A 190 -18.40 -31.93 5.04
C ALA A 190 -18.34 -30.38 5.11
N TYR A 191 -17.15 -29.78 5.17
CA TYR A 191 -16.95 -28.35 5.23
C TYR A 191 -16.87 -27.76 3.82
N GLY A 192 -17.74 -26.80 3.53
CA GLY A 192 -17.75 -26.11 2.25
C GLY A 192 -16.42 -25.42 1.91
N ILE A 193 -16.33 -24.89 0.68
CA ILE A 193 -15.10 -24.26 0.17
C ILE A 193 -14.64 -23.11 1.09
N PHE A 194 -15.58 -22.36 1.67
CA PHE A 194 -15.37 -21.31 2.68
C PHE A 194 -15.24 -21.83 4.13
N GLY A 195 -14.83 -23.08 4.34
CA GLY A 195 -14.50 -23.61 5.67
C GLY A 195 -13.39 -22.80 6.36
N TRP A 196 -13.56 -22.53 7.66
CA TRP A 196 -12.67 -21.68 8.46
C TRP A 196 -11.20 -22.09 8.36
N GLY A 197 -10.91 -23.38 8.56
CA GLY A 197 -9.54 -23.91 8.57
C GLY A 197 -8.84 -23.92 7.21
N VAL A 198 -9.55 -23.66 6.09
CA VAL A 198 -9.04 -23.92 4.74
C VAL A 198 -8.87 -22.63 3.94
N MET A 199 -9.97 -21.96 3.59
CA MET A 199 -9.94 -20.74 2.77
C MET A 199 -10.15 -19.48 3.62
N THR A 200 -11.18 -19.51 4.48
CA THR A 200 -11.67 -18.30 5.15
C THR A 200 -10.66 -17.71 6.14
N ALA A 201 -9.87 -18.53 6.86
CA ALA A 201 -8.78 -18.01 7.68
C ALA A 201 -7.67 -17.28 6.88
N LYS A 202 -7.44 -17.66 5.60
CA LYS A 202 -6.47 -16.96 4.74
C LYS A 202 -7.05 -15.63 4.24
N LEU A 203 -8.33 -15.63 3.84
CA LEU A 203 -9.06 -14.42 3.42
C LEU A 203 -9.19 -13.39 4.56
N VAL A 204 -9.58 -13.84 5.77
CA VAL A 204 -9.69 -12.97 6.95
C VAL A 204 -8.35 -12.37 7.33
N ALA A 205 -7.25 -13.13 7.24
CA ALA A 205 -5.92 -12.60 7.51
C ALA A 205 -5.47 -11.55 6.47
N LEU A 206 -5.71 -11.78 5.17
CA LEU A 206 -5.46 -10.78 4.12
C LEU A 206 -6.22 -9.47 4.38
N LEU A 207 -7.46 -9.56 4.86
CA LEU A 207 -8.25 -8.38 5.25
C LEU A 207 -7.69 -7.67 6.49
N ILE A 208 -7.25 -8.42 7.51
CA ILE A 208 -6.59 -7.85 8.69
C ILE A 208 -5.27 -7.16 8.31
N GLU A 209 -4.45 -7.80 7.47
CA GLU A 209 -3.21 -7.24 6.92
C GLU A 209 -3.46 -5.94 6.15
N ALA A 210 -4.47 -5.89 5.30
CA ALA A 210 -4.83 -4.67 4.58
C ALA A 210 -5.17 -3.51 5.52
N VAL A 211 -5.95 -3.76 6.58
CA VAL A 211 -6.28 -2.75 7.59
C VAL A 211 -5.04 -2.32 8.38
N VAL A 212 -4.19 -3.27 8.79
CA VAL A 212 -2.94 -2.99 9.53
C VAL A 212 -1.97 -2.18 8.67
N PHE A 213 -1.72 -2.58 7.42
CA PHE A 213 -0.84 -1.85 6.51
C PHE A 213 -1.41 -0.48 6.15
N SER A 214 -2.73 -0.34 5.95
CA SER A 214 -3.36 0.97 5.72
C SER A 214 -3.20 1.90 6.94
N GLY A 215 -3.41 1.38 8.16
CA GLY A 215 -3.14 2.10 9.40
C GLY A 215 -1.67 2.52 9.54
N LEU A 216 -0.73 1.66 9.15
CA LEU A 216 0.70 1.98 9.12
C LEU A 216 1.03 3.06 8.09
N VAL A 217 0.45 3.03 6.87
CA VAL A 217 0.61 4.10 5.87
C VAL A 217 0.13 5.43 6.44
N LEU A 218 -1.03 5.47 7.08
CA LEU A 218 -1.55 6.68 7.72
C LEU A 218 -0.59 7.18 8.80
N LEU A 219 -0.16 6.32 9.74
CA LEU A 219 0.77 6.66 10.83
C LEU A 219 2.13 7.17 10.31
N ILE A 220 2.69 6.52 9.28
CA ILE A 220 3.91 6.98 8.61
C ILE A 220 3.65 8.34 7.96
N SER A 221 2.49 8.56 7.33
CA SER A 221 2.18 9.84 6.70
C SER A 221 1.99 10.99 7.71
N TYR A 222 1.52 10.72 8.93
CA TYR A 222 1.46 11.71 10.02
C TYR A 222 2.86 12.02 10.56
N THR A 223 3.63 11.00 10.94
CA THR A 223 4.99 11.17 11.49
C THR A 223 5.98 11.79 10.49
N SER A 224 5.85 11.49 9.20
CA SER A 224 6.71 12.06 8.16
C SER A 224 6.45 13.56 7.91
N GLY A 225 5.24 14.06 8.23
CA GLY A 225 4.97 15.50 8.29
C GLY A 225 5.81 16.19 9.37
N ALA A 226 5.80 15.66 10.60
CA ALA A 226 6.61 16.17 11.71
C ALA A 226 8.12 16.08 11.44
N ASN A 227 8.59 14.95 10.89
CA ASN A 227 10.01 14.73 10.62
C ASN A 227 10.57 15.57 9.46
N THR A 228 9.71 15.96 8.50
CA THR A 228 10.10 16.87 7.42
C THR A 228 10.25 18.30 7.95
N CYS A 229 9.34 18.73 8.82
CA CYS A 229 9.43 20.00 9.56
C CYS A 229 10.79 20.14 10.29
N GLU A 230 11.22 19.14 11.07
CA GLU A 230 12.48 19.26 11.83
C GLU A 230 13.73 19.33 10.93
N LYS A 231 13.74 18.59 9.81
CA LYS A 231 14.85 18.61 8.83
C LYS A 231 14.85 19.89 7.99
N CYS A 232 13.69 20.44 7.65
CA CYS A 232 13.56 21.74 7.01
C CYS A 232 14.00 22.86 7.96
N LYS A 233 13.59 22.82 9.24
CA LYS A 233 14.07 23.72 10.30
C LYS A 233 15.60 23.68 10.36
N LYS A 234 16.21 22.50 10.58
CA LYS A 234 17.69 22.37 10.62
C LYS A 234 18.40 22.85 9.35
N ARG A 235 17.82 22.66 8.15
CA ARG A 235 18.38 23.18 6.89
C ARG A 235 18.21 24.69 6.71
N ARG A 236 17.09 25.28 7.12
CA ARG A 236 16.86 26.73 7.08
C ARG A 236 17.77 27.45 8.06
N TRP A 237 17.90 26.92 9.28
CA TRP A 237 18.86 27.44 10.27
C TRP A 237 20.29 27.38 9.74
N LYS A 238 20.74 26.25 9.15
CA LYS A 238 22.07 26.20 8.50
C LYS A 238 22.23 27.17 7.30
N LYS A 239 21.18 27.41 6.52
CA LYS A 239 21.21 28.41 5.44
C LYS A 239 21.24 29.84 5.97
N ALA A 240 20.53 30.14 7.05
CA ALA A 240 20.56 31.45 7.71
C ALA A 240 21.93 31.70 8.35
N GLU A 241 22.50 30.70 9.02
CA GLU A 241 23.85 30.71 9.59
C GLU A 241 24.92 30.95 8.51
N LEU A 242 24.81 30.30 7.35
CA LEU A 242 25.67 30.56 6.17
C LEU A 242 25.44 31.94 5.55
N ALA A 243 24.20 32.45 5.52
CA ALA A 243 23.89 33.78 5.01
C ALA A 243 24.43 34.90 5.93
N MET A 244 24.34 34.70 7.24
CA MET A 244 24.94 35.57 8.27
C MET A 244 26.47 35.54 8.22
N ALA A 245 27.08 34.36 8.00
CA ALA A 245 28.53 34.24 7.79
C ALA A 245 29.00 34.93 6.48
N GLY A 246 28.17 34.92 5.44
CA GLY A 246 28.45 35.58 4.17
C GLY A 246 28.32 37.12 4.20
N THR A 247 27.63 37.69 5.19
CA THR A 247 27.39 39.15 5.24
C THR A 247 28.62 39.99 5.61
N LEU A 248 29.76 39.35 5.86
CA LEU A 248 31.07 40.02 6.00
C LEU A 248 31.76 40.30 4.65
N GLY A 249 31.16 39.96 3.50
CA GLY A 249 31.75 40.28 2.19
C GLY A 249 30.80 40.17 1.00
N GLY A 250 30.18 41.29 0.62
CA GLY A 250 29.58 41.49 -0.70
C GLY A 250 28.07 41.79 -0.72
N ASP A 251 27.70 42.92 -1.31
CA ASP A 251 26.32 43.34 -1.54
C ASP A 251 25.65 42.48 -2.63
N SER A 252 24.50 41.86 -2.30
CA SER A 252 23.62 41.18 -3.25
C SER A 252 22.25 40.92 -2.63
N LYS A 253 21.22 41.63 -3.13
CA LYS A 253 19.82 41.46 -2.70
C LYS A 253 19.29 40.06 -3.06
N PRO A 254 18.44 39.43 -2.21
CA PRO A 254 17.88 38.12 -2.49
C PRO A 254 16.88 38.17 -3.67
N VAL A 255 17.01 37.22 -4.60
CA VAL A 255 16.14 37.07 -5.79
C VAL A 255 14.86 36.29 -5.44
N VAL A 256 14.13 36.76 -4.44
CA VAL A 256 12.77 36.30 -4.09
C VAL A 256 12.01 37.51 -3.60
N SER A 257 10.84 37.77 -4.19
CA SER A 257 9.98 38.89 -3.80
C SER A 257 9.27 38.60 -2.46
N GLU A 258 8.97 39.67 -1.73
CA GLU A 258 8.54 39.62 -0.32
C GLU A 258 7.16 38.97 -0.16
N ASP A 259 6.28 39.15 -1.15
CA ASP A 259 4.99 38.48 -1.34
C ASP A 259 5.11 36.94 -1.41
N VAL A 260 6.08 36.42 -2.16
CA VAL A 260 6.35 34.99 -2.27
C VAL A 260 6.86 34.44 -0.94
N MET A 261 7.63 35.21 -0.18
CA MET A 261 8.08 34.83 1.16
C MET A 261 6.95 34.86 2.19
N GLU A 262 6.02 35.82 2.10
CA GLU A 262 4.81 35.87 2.93
C GLU A 262 3.89 34.68 2.64
N GLU A 263 3.62 34.37 1.37
CA GLU A 263 2.81 33.20 0.99
C GLU A 263 3.48 31.88 1.37
N ILE A 264 4.81 31.74 1.24
CA ILE A 264 5.54 30.59 1.80
C ILE A 264 5.34 30.49 3.32
N GLY A 265 5.36 31.62 4.04
CA GLY A 265 5.10 31.68 5.48
C GLY A 265 3.64 31.33 5.84
N ARG A 266 2.67 31.79 5.05
CA ARG A 266 1.23 31.49 5.20
C ARG A 266 0.95 30.00 4.96
N VAL A 267 1.52 29.43 3.90
CA VAL A 267 1.56 28.00 3.60
C VAL A 267 2.14 27.19 4.76
N GLU A 268 3.27 27.65 5.32
CA GLU A 268 3.90 26.98 6.44
C GLU A 268 3.03 27.05 7.71
N ASN A 269 2.43 28.20 8.02
CA ASN A 269 1.58 28.34 9.20
C ASN A 269 0.31 27.45 9.12
N PHE A 270 -0.29 27.34 7.93
CA PHE A 270 -1.44 26.45 7.68
C PHE A 270 -1.08 24.97 7.86
N LEU A 271 0.11 24.56 7.39
CA LEU A 271 0.63 23.20 7.59
C LEU A 271 0.95 22.88 9.06
N TYR A 272 1.20 23.88 9.91
CA TYR A 272 1.46 23.70 11.35
C TYR A 272 0.20 23.73 12.22
N HIS A 273 -0.78 24.61 11.95
CA HIS A 273 -1.97 24.77 12.81
C HIS A 273 -3.14 23.83 12.49
N GLY A 274 -3.11 23.09 11.38
CA GLY A 274 -4.09 22.04 11.06
C GLY A 274 -4.15 20.86 12.06
N SER A 275 -3.30 20.84 13.09
CA SER A 275 -3.35 19.89 14.21
C SER A 275 -3.93 20.47 15.51
N SER A 276 -4.55 21.66 15.47
CA SER A 276 -5.21 22.27 16.64
C SER A 276 -6.51 22.98 16.27
N LEU A 277 -7.54 22.21 15.95
CA LEU A 277 -8.91 22.63 16.31
C LEU A 277 -8.99 22.58 17.85
N ASP A 278 -8.76 23.73 18.49
CA ASP A 278 -9.35 24.16 19.80
C ASP A 278 -8.69 25.42 20.41
N ARG A 279 -8.51 26.47 19.58
CA ARG A 279 -8.62 27.89 20.04
C ARG A 279 -8.52 28.90 18.90
N CYS A 280 -9.58 29.70 18.74
CA CYS A 280 -9.60 31.16 18.53
C CYS A 280 -10.81 31.63 17.69
N ASP A 281 -12.01 31.29 18.16
CA ASP A 281 -13.03 32.35 18.26
C ASP A 281 -12.47 33.49 19.13
N SER A 282 -12.30 34.68 18.55
CA SER A 282 -12.36 36.01 19.23
C SER A 282 -11.71 37.17 18.46
N THR A 283 -10.77 36.92 17.53
CA THR A 283 -9.95 38.00 16.94
C THR A 283 -10.53 38.69 15.69
N TRP A 284 -11.62 38.19 15.12
CA TRP A 284 -12.28 38.77 13.93
C TRP A 284 -13.00 40.11 14.16
N SER A 285 -13.00 40.65 15.38
CA SER A 285 -13.79 41.86 15.73
C SER A 285 -13.02 43.20 15.67
N LYS A 286 -11.75 43.25 15.25
CA LYS A 286 -10.91 44.48 15.38
C LYS A 286 -10.16 44.97 14.13
N SER A 287 -10.38 44.41 12.95
CA SER A 287 -9.66 44.81 11.71
C SER A 287 -10.52 45.57 10.68
N THR A 288 -11.56 46.29 11.11
CA THR A 288 -12.38 47.13 10.23
C THR A 288 -12.32 48.61 10.61
N LYS A 289 -11.20 49.28 10.27
CA LYS A 289 -11.13 50.73 9.99
C LYS A 289 -9.74 51.12 9.44
N LEU A 290 -9.75 52.12 8.54
CA LEU A 290 -8.68 52.61 7.63
C LEU A 290 -8.78 51.91 6.27
N ASP A 291 -8.98 52.61 5.14
CA ASP A 291 -8.61 53.97 4.71
C ASP A 291 -9.71 54.64 3.81
N PRO A 292 -9.47 55.75 3.05
CA PRO A 292 -8.86 57.08 3.30
C PRO A 292 -9.96 58.18 3.02
N PRO A 293 -9.80 59.30 2.28
CA PRO A 293 -8.67 60.23 2.00
C PRO A 293 -8.97 61.75 2.26
N GLY A 294 -7.98 62.63 2.02
CA GLY A 294 -8.14 64.09 1.88
C GLY A 294 -6.88 64.87 2.32
N GLN A 295 -5.98 65.21 1.39
CA GLN A 295 -5.82 66.54 0.77
C GLN A 295 -5.28 67.66 1.68
N GLN A 296 -4.04 68.09 1.38
CA GLN A 296 -3.66 69.49 1.13
C GLN A 296 -2.66 69.52 -0.03
#